data_AF-A0A1G2G3F7-F1
#
_entry.id   AF-A0A1G2G3F7-F1
#
_cell.length_a   1.000
_cell.length_b   1.000
_cell.length_c   1.000
_cell.angle_alpha   90.00
_cell.angle_beta   90.00
_cell.angle_gamma   90.00
#
_symmetry.space_group_name_H-M   'P 1'
#
loop_
_entity.id
_entity.type
_entity.pdbx_description
1 polymer ?
#
loop_
_entity_poly.entity_id
_entity_poly.type
_entity_poly.pdbx_seq_one_letter_code
_entity_poly.pdbx_strand_id
1 'polypeptide(L)'
;MAPFVGNRLINRFINALYGNACKDYACAYKVFTKHVIQTVPARSNGFDYEFELLCRIMRRGVSLVEVPVHYQPRSYEEGKKIRAGDGLRIVWIALRSRFFD
;
A
#
# COMPACT_ATOMS: atom_id res chain seq x y z
N MET A 1 -8.82 -18.55 0.34
CA MET A 1 -7.66 -18.62 1.26
C MET A 1 -6.39 -17.95 0.71
N ALA A 2 -6.04 -18.15 -0.57
CA ALA A 2 -4.87 -17.55 -1.23
C ALA A 2 -4.67 -16.00 -1.13
N PRO A 3 -5.70 -15.12 -1.20
CA PRO A 3 -5.46 -13.67 -1.24
C PRO A 3 -4.94 -13.08 0.08
N PHE A 4 -5.30 -13.67 1.23
CA PHE A 4 -4.86 -13.17 2.53
C PHE A 4 -3.36 -13.40 2.74
N VAL A 5 -2.85 -14.50 2.19
CA VAL A 5 -1.41 -14.84 2.24
C VAL A 5 -0.62 -13.87 1.35
N GLY A 6 -1.10 -13.62 0.13
CA GLY A 6 -0.48 -12.67 -0.79
C GLY A 6 -0.37 -11.26 -0.21
N ASN A 7 -1.46 -10.73 0.38
CA ASN A 7 -1.43 -9.41 1.00
C ASN A 7 -0.44 -9.37 2.18
N ARG A 8 -0.44 -10.42 3.02
CA ARG A 8 0.48 -10.50 4.17
C ARG A 8 1.95 -10.54 3.74
N LEU A 9 2.28 -11.20 2.63
CA LEU A 9 3.64 -11.22 2.07
C LEU A 9 4.06 -9.83 1.58
N ILE A 10 3.19 -9.15 0.83
CA ILE A 10 3.44 -7.78 0.34
C ILE A 10 3.61 -6.81 1.51
N ASN A 11 2.75 -6.89 2.53
CA ASN A 11 2.84 -6.01 3.69
C ASN A 11 4.15 -6.23 4.46
N ARG A 12 4.58 -7.48 4.63
CA ARG A 12 5.89 -7.79 5.23
C ARG A 12 7.06 -7.27 4.40
N PHE A 13 6.97 -7.39 3.08
CA PHE A 13 7.98 -6.87 2.17
C PHE A 13 8.13 -5.34 2.30
N ILE A 14 7.02 -4.60 2.28
CA ILE A 14 7.01 -3.14 2.43
C ILE A 14 7.53 -2.73 3.82
N ASN A 15 7.09 -3.43 4.88
CA ASN A 15 7.57 -3.20 6.24
C ASN A 15 9.09 -3.36 6.34
N ALA A 16 9.66 -4.40 5.73
CA ALA A 16 11.11 -4.61 5.71
C ALA A 16 11.86 -3.52 4.91
N LEU A 17 11.27 -3.06 3.81
CA LEU A 17 11.90 -2.08 2.91
C LEU A 17 11.90 -0.64 3.48
N TYR A 18 10.86 -0.28 4.24
CA TYR A 18 10.64 1.06 4.78
C TYR A 18 10.75 1.14 6.30
N GLY A 19 11.00 0.03 7.00
CA GLY A 19 11.17 0.00 8.46
C GLY A 19 9.88 0.31 9.22
N ASN A 20 8.75 -0.20 8.76
CA ASN A 20 7.42 0.10 9.31
C ASN A 20 6.70 -1.16 9.84
N ALA A 21 5.56 -1.01 10.50
CA ALA A 21 4.82 -2.10 11.15
C ALA A 21 3.31 -2.11 10.82
N CYS A 22 2.92 -1.68 9.62
CA CYS A 22 1.51 -1.69 9.21
C CYS A 22 1.04 -3.12 8.86
N LYS A 23 -0.20 -3.49 9.20
CA LYS A 23 -0.74 -4.83 8.90
C LYS A 23 -1.48 -4.86 7.57
N ASP A 24 -2.05 -3.75 7.13
CA ASP A 24 -2.74 -3.66 5.84
C ASP A 24 -2.48 -2.35 5.06
N TYR A 25 -1.62 -2.41 4.05
CA TYR A 25 -1.38 -1.30 3.14
C TYR A 25 -2.48 -1.15 2.07
N ALA A 26 -3.24 -2.21 1.78
CA ALA A 26 -4.26 -2.24 0.73
C ALA A 26 -5.63 -1.73 1.22
N CYS A 27 -5.71 -1.22 2.46
CA CYS A 27 -6.94 -0.68 3.02
C CYS A 27 -7.41 0.55 2.24
N ALA A 28 -8.61 0.55 1.66
CA ALA A 28 -9.10 1.66 0.83
C ALA A 28 -9.32 2.99 1.59
N TYR A 29 -9.14 3.01 2.91
CA TYR A 29 -9.24 4.20 3.74
C TYR A 29 -7.87 4.66 4.22
N LYS A 30 -7.50 5.88 3.84
CA LYS A 30 -6.31 6.58 4.34
C LYS A 30 -6.65 8.03 4.64
N VAL A 31 -6.13 8.55 5.75
CA VAL A 31 -6.28 9.93 6.15
C VAL A 31 -4.90 10.56 6.25
N PHE A 32 -4.73 11.72 5.65
CA PHE A 32 -3.47 12.46 5.63
C PHE A 32 -3.71 13.91 6.04
N THR A 33 -2.72 14.53 6.67
CA THR A 33 -2.74 15.98 6.85
C THR A 33 -2.46 16.67 5.52
N LYS A 34 -3.04 17.87 5.33
CA LYS A 34 -2.83 18.67 4.12
C LYS A 34 -1.35 18.93 3.84
N HIS A 35 -0.56 19.18 4.88
CA HIS A 35 0.88 19.39 4.76
C HIS A 35 1.59 18.17 4.16
N VAL A 36 1.28 16.96 4.63
CA VAL A 36 1.93 15.73 4.12
C VAL A 36 1.57 15.52 2.65
N ILE A 37 0.28 15.54 2.29
CA ILE A 37 -0.14 15.22 0.92
C ILE A 37 0.40 16.23 -0.11
N GLN A 38 0.46 17.53 0.24
CA GLN A 38 0.97 18.56 -0.67
C GLN A 38 2.46 18.41 -0.97
N THR A 39 3.23 17.84 -0.05
CA THR A 39 4.65 17.62 -0.30
C THR A 39 4.89 16.46 -1.25
N VAL A 40 3.97 15.49 -1.38
CA VAL A 40 4.19 14.20 -2.05
C VAL A 40 3.51 14.16 -3.43
N PRO A 41 4.19 14.56 -4.52
CA PRO A 41 3.63 14.36 -5.86
C PRO A 41 3.72 12.88 -6.22
N ALA A 42 2.61 12.16 -6.25
CA ALA A 42 2.54 10.81 -6.81
C ALA A 42 2.24 10.91 -8.32
N ARG A 43 2.89 10.07 -9.13
CA ARG A 43 2.85 10.14 -10.60
C ARG A 43 2.06 9.00 -11.24
N SER A 44 1.85 7.92 -10.49
CA SER A 44 1.14 6.74 -10.97
C SER A 44 -0.37 6.96 -11.03
N ASN A 45 -1.08 6.15 -11.81
CA ASN A 45 -2.53 6.20 -11.96
C ASN A 45 -3.15 4.88 -11.48
N GLY A 46 -4.38 4.94 -10.95
CA GLY A 46 -5.12 3.75 -10.52
C GLY A 46 -4.62 3.18 -9.19
N PHE A 47 -4.55 1.85 -9.09
CA PHE A 47 -4.19 1.15 -7.84
C PHE A 47 -2.74 1.41 -7.40
N ASP A 48 -1.87 1.67 -8.37
CA ASP A 48 -0.45 1.94 -8.18
C ASP A 48 -0.18 3.24 -7.41
N TYR A 49 -1.04 4.24 -7.65
CA TYR A 49 -0.95 5.57 -7.02
C TYR A 49 -0.92 5.47 -5.50
N GLU A 50 -1.78 4.62 -4.95
CA GLU A 50 -1.94 4.48 -3.52
C GLU A 50 -0.67 3.95 -2.85
N PHE A 51 -0.05 2.93 -3.45
CA PHE A 51 1.19 2.34 -2.93
C PHE A 51 2.38 3.26 -3.13
N GLU A 52 2.47 3.94 -4.28
CA GLU A 52 3.51 4.94 -4.54
C GLU A 52 3.44 6.08 -3.51
N LEU A 53 2.23 6.59 -3.25
CA LEU A 53 2.00 7.65 -2.29
C LEU A 53 2.48 7.26 -0.89
N LEU A 54 2.08 6.08 -0.40
CA LEU A 54 2.51 5.57 0.91
C LEU A 54 4.03 5.39 0.98
N CYS A 55 4.65 4.82 -0.06
CA CYS A 55 6.09 4.63 -0.14
C CYS A 55 6.86 5.96 -0.04
N ARG A 56 6.43 6.97 -0.78
CA ARG A 56 7.04 8.31 -0.74
C ARG A 56 6.84 9.01 0.61
N ILE A 57 5.68 8.83 1.24
CA ILE A 57 5.41 9.33 2.61
C ILE A 57 6.37 8.69 3.61
N MET A 58 6.49 7.35 3.60
CA MET A 58 7.38 6.62 4.50
C MET A 58 8.86 7.00 4.29
N ARG A 59 9.27 7.23 3.03
CA ARG A 59 10.64 7.67 2.70
C ARG A 59 11.00 9.03 3.33
N ARG A 60 10.01 9.86 3.65
CA ARG A 60 10.20 11.15 4.32
C ARG A 60 10.18 11.07 5.84
N GLY A 61 10.18 9.84 6.40
CA GLY A 61 10.18 9.63 7.84
C GLY A 61 8.83 9.91 8.50
N VAL A 62 7.75 10.02 7.72
CA VAL A 62 6.40 10.14 8.28
C VAL A 62 5.93 8.75 8.70
N SER A 63 5.66 8.59 9.99
CA SER A 63 5.12 7.35 10.55
C SER A 63 3.67 7.14 10.12
N LEU A 64 3.32 5.91 9.77
CA LEU A 64 1.95 5.50 9.51
C LEU A 64 1.35 4.90 10.79
N VAL A 65 0.12 5.27 11.11
CA VAL A 65 -0.63 4.70 12.23
C VAL A 65 -1.80 3.92 11.66
N GLU A 66 -1.90 2.65 12.04
CA GLU A 66 -3.00 1.78 11.67
C GLU A 66 -4.13 1.92 12.70
N VAL A 67 -5.34 2.24 12.23
CA VAL A 67 -6.56 2.24 13.04
C VAL A 67 -7.41 1.05 12.61
N PRO A 68 -7.83 0.16 13.53
CA PRO A 68 -8.62 -1.01 13.17
C PRO A 68 -9.98 -0.58 12.62
N VAL A 69 -10.33 -1.10 11.46
CA VAL A 69 -11.64 -0.90 10.83
C VAL A 69 -12.33 -2.24 10.63
N HIS A 70 -13.65 -2.26 10.79
CA HIS A 70 -14.44 -3.43 10.43
C HIS A 70 -14.67 -3.44 8.92
N TYR A 71 -14.18 -4.48 8.23
CA TYR A 71 -14.35 -4.64 6.80
C TYR A 71 -14.89 -6.02 6.49
N GLN A 72 -15.96 -6.08 5.70
CA GLN A 72 -16.52 -7.32 5.21
C GLN A 72 -16.01 -7.59 3.79
N PRO A 73 -15.07 -8.55 3.62
CA PRO A 73 -14.47 -8.80 2.32
C PRO A 73 -15.50 -9.42 1.37
N ARG A 74 -15.53 -8.90 0.14
CA ARG A 74 -16.22 -9.57 -0.97
C ARG A 74 -15.50 -10.86 -1.33
N SER A 75 -16.27 -11.91 -1.59
CA SER A 75 -15.81 -13.16 -2.18
C SER A 75 -15.29 -12.93 -3.61
N TYR A 76 -14.56 -13.92 -4.15
CA TYR A 76 -14.12 -13.87 -5.55
C TYR A 76 -15.30 -13.89 -6.53
N GLU A 77 -16.36 -14.63 -6.17
CA GLU A 77 -17.58 -14.77 -6.96
C GLU A 77 -18.38 -13.46 -7.01
N GLU A 78 -18.28 -12.62 -5.97
CA GLU A 78 -18.84 -11.26 -5.91
C GLU A 78 -18.01 -10.21 -6.70
N GLY A 79 -17.08 -10.64 -7.56
CA GLY A 79 -16.38 -9.76 -8.49
C GLY A 79 -15.16 -9.06 -7.89
N LYS A 80 -14.36 -9.75 -7.07
CA LYS A 80 -13.10 -9.21 -6.56
C LYS A 80 -12.12 -8.94 -7.73
N LYS A 81 -11.82 -7.66 -7.97
CA LYS A 81 -11.04 -7.21 -9.13
C LYS A 81 -9.52 -7.39 -9.00
N ILE A 82 -9.00 -7.68 -7.80
CA ILE A 82 -7.56 -7.85 -7.55
C ILE A 82 -7.07 -9.21 -8.10
N ARG A 83 -6.02 -9.16 -8.92
CA ARG A 83 -5.34 -10.32 -9.49
C ARG A 83 -3.92 -10.45 -8.92
N ALA A 84 -3.34 -11.65 -9.02
CA ALA A 84 -1.97 -11.90 -8.54
C ALA A 84 -0.92 -10.99 -9.21
N GLY A 85 -1.16 -10.60 -10.47
CA GLY A 85 -0.29 -9.66 -11.20
C GLY A 85 -0.23 -8.26 -10.58
N ASP A 86 -1.32 -7.81 -9.93
CA ASP A 86 -1.33 -6.51 -9.24
C ASP A 86 -0.38 -6.53 -8.03
N GLY A 87 -0.22 -7.69 -7.38
CA GLY A 87 0.73 -7.88 -6.28
C GLY A 87 2.19 -7.68 -6.70
N LEU A 88 2.59 -8.22 -7.86
CA LEU A 88 3.93 -8.01 -8.41
C LEU A 88 4.17 -6.54 -8.78
N ARG A 89 3.14 -5.87 -9.30
CA ARG A 89 3.20 -4.45 -9.61
C ARG A 89 3.40 -3.60 -8.35
N ILE A 90 2.71 -3.90 -7.26
CA ILE A 90 2.93 -3.25 -5.95
C ILE A 90 4.38 -3.41 -5.49
N VAL A 91 4.93 -4.63 -5.56
CA VAL A 91 6.32 -4.90 -5.15
C VAL A 91 7.30 -4.08 -5.99
N TRP A 92 7.08 -4.03 -7.31
CA TRP A 92 7.90 -3.22 -8.21
C TRP A 92 7.85 -1.73 -7.88
N ILE A 93 6.65 -1.18 -7.62
CA ILE A 93 6.48 0.23 -7.24
C ILE A 93 7.19 0.51 -5.91
N ALA A 94 7.00 -0.35 -4.91
CA ALA A 94 7.63 -0.19 -3.61
C ALA A 94 9.17 -0.15 -3.71
N LEU A 95 9.76 -1.03 -4.54
CA LEU A 95 11.19 -1.01 -4.85
C LEU A 95 11.61 0.26 -5.59
N ARG A 96 10.90 0.59 -6.67
CA ARG A 96 11.21 1.77 -7.49
C ARG A 96 11.19 3.05 -6.66
N SER A 97 10.15 3.25 -5.86
CA SER A 97 10.01 4.42 -4.99
C SER A 97 11.01 4.47 -3.83
N ARG A 98 11.67 3.35 -3.50
CA ARG A 98 12.70 3.33 -2.46
C ARG A 98 14.06 3.80 -2.98
N PHE A 99 14.39 3.41 -4.22
CA PHE A 99 15.73 3.54 -4.78
C PHE A 99 15.87 4.60 -5.88
N PHE A 100 14.79 4.90 -6.63
CA PHE A 100 14.84 5.79 -7.79
C PHE A 100 14.12 7.12 -7.60
N ASP A 101 13.26 7.23 -6.59
CA ASP A 101 12.72 8.51 -6.10
C ASP A 101 13.53 8.96 -4.90
#